data_AF-A0A1V9ZLJ4-F1
#
_entry.id   AF-A0A1V9ZLJ4-F1
#
_cell.length_a   1.000
_cell.length_b   1.000
_cell.length_c   1.000
_cell.angle_alpha   90.00
_cell.angle_beta   90.00
_cell.angle_gamma   90.00
#
_symmetry.space_group_name_H-M   'P 1'
#
loop_
_entity.id
_entity.type
_entity.pdbx_description
1 polymer ?
#
loop_
_entity_poly.entity_id
_entity_poly.type
_entity_poly.pdbx_seq_one_letter_code
_entity_poly.pdbx_strand_id
1 'polypeptide(L)'
;MNYGEAMTLVETAVAAEERGQYERAAQEYFMAASALQSAVQSESSPKIQQLLVVKAQQVEQWATNLFAWLAEGQPGAPPLRM
;
A
#
# COMPACT_ATOMS: atom_id res chain seq x y z
N MET A 1 -0.51 13.90 7.66
CA MET A 1 -0.73 12.45 7.76
C MET A 1 0.38 11.85 8.57
N ASN A 2 0.05 11.08 9.59
CA ASN A 2 1.02 10.43 10.47
C ASN A 2 1.23 8.97 10.05
N TYR A 3 2.41 8.42 10.35
CA TYR A 3 2.76 7.01 10.09
C TYR A 3 1.71 6.00 10.57
N GLY A 4 1.03 6.27 11.69
CA GLY A 4 -0.04 5.41 12.21
C GLY A 4 -1.28 5.32 11.31
N GLU A 5 -1.61 6.40 10.58
CA GLU A 5 -2.71 6.38 9.61
C GLU A 5 -2.34 5.49 8.42
N ALA A 6 -1.09 5.58 7.95
CA ALA A 6 -0.59 4.72 6.88
C ALA A 6 -0.63 3.24 7.25
N MET A 7 -0.25 2.91 8.50
CA MET A 7 -0.29 1.53 8.98
C MET A 7 -1.71 0.99 9.09
N THR A 8 -2.64 1.81 9.59
CA THR A 8 -4.08 1.46 9.62
C THR A 8 -4.60 1.17 8.22
N LEU A 9 -4.24 2.00 7.22
CA LEU A 9 -4.65 1.80 5.83
C LEU A 9 -4.08 0.52 5.22
N VAL A 10 -2.85 0.13 5.58
CA VAL A 10 -2.28 -1.17 5.16
C VAL A 10 -3.06 -2.33 5.78
N GLU A 11 -3.38 -2.26 7.07
CA GLU A 11 -4.13 -3.31 7.76
C GLU A 11 -5.55 -3.48 7.19
N THR A 12 -6.23 -2.36 6.92
CA THR A 12 -7.55 -2.41 6.28
C THR A 12 -7.47 -2.97 4.87
N ALA A 13 -6.42 -2.61 4.10
CA ALA A 13 -6.23 -3.11 2.75
C ALA A 13 -6.00 -4.63 2.74
N VAL A 14 -5.20 -5.15 3.68
CA VAL A 14 -5.00 -6.59 3.87
C VAL A 14 -6.33 -7.28 4.21
N ALA A 15 -7.11 -6.73 5.13
CA ALA A 15 -8.40 -7.31 5.50
C ALA A 15 -9.40 -7.29 4.33
N ALA A 16 -9.35 -6.27 3.47
CA ALA A 16 -10.15 -6.20 2.25
C ALA A 16 -9.71 -7.28 1.23
N GLU A 17 -8.41 -7.46 1.05
CA GLU A 17 -7.83 -8.50 0.17
C GLU A 17 -8.23 -9.91 0.61
N GLU A 18 -8.14 -10.22 1.92
CA GLU A 18 -8.56 -11.51 2.49
C GLU A 18 -10.05 -11.80 2.33
N ARG A 19 -10.87 -10.75 2.19
CA ARG A 19 -12.32 -10.85 1.91
C ARG A 19 -12.64 -10.88 0.41
N GLY A 20 -11.63 -10.90 -0.46
CA GLY A 20 -11.79 -10.82 -1.91
C GLY A 20 -12.23 -9.44 -2.41
N GLN A 21 -12.20 -8.41 -1.57
CA GLN A 21 -12.53 -7.02 -1.91
C GLN A 21 -11.31 -6.33 -2.52
N TYR A 22 -10.79 -6.89 -3.61
CA TYR A 22 -9.51 -6.50 -4.18
C TYR A 22 -9.46 -5.06 -4.69
N GLU A 23 -10.57 -4.54 -5.25
CA GLU A 23 -10.63 -3.14 -5.70
C GLU A 23 -10.50 -2.18 -4.52
N ARG A 24 -11.18 -2.49 -3.41
CA ARG A 24 -11.06 -1.74 -2.17
C ARG A 24 -9.65 -1.85 -1.58
N ALA A 25 -9.09 -3.06 -1.56
CA ALA A 25 -7.73 -3.29 -1.09
C ALA A 25 -6.71 -2.44 -1.87
N ALA A 26 -6.82 -2.42 -3.21
CA ALA A 26 -5.93 -1.65 -4.07
C ALA A 26 -6.03 -0.14 -3.80
N GLN A 27 -7.23 0.40 -3.60
CA GLN A 27 -7.44 1.80 -3.22
C GLN A 27 -6.81 2.12 -1.85
N GLU A 28 -7.03 1.27 -0.85
CA GLU A 28 -6.50 1.46 0.49
C GLU A 28 -4.97 1.35 0.53
N TYR A 29 -4.36 0.45 -0.28
CA TYR A 29 -2.91 0.42 -0.45
C TYR A 29 -2.36 1.69 -1.10
N PHE A 30 -3.01 2.26 -2.13
CA PHE A 30 -2.59 3.53 -2.71
C PHE A 30 -2.64 4.68 -1.70
N MET A 31 -3.71 4.74 -0.90
CA MET A 31 -3.82 5.73 0.18
C MET A 31 -2.72 5.54 1.23
N ALA A 32 -2.41 4.30 1.61
CA ALA A 32 -1.33 3.99 2.53
C ALA A 32 0.03 4.45 2.01
N ALA A 33 0.34 4.21 0.73
CA ALA A 33 1.57 4.66 0.09
C ALA A 33 1.69 6.20 0.14
N SER A 34 0.61 6.92 -0.20
CA SER A 34 0.58 8.39 -0.14
C SER A 34 0.78 8.92 1.29
N ALA A 35 0.18 8.26 2.29
CA ALA A 35 0.36 8.60 3.69
C ALA A 35 1.82 8.35 4.17
N LEU A 36 2.46 7.26 3.73
CA LEU A 36 3.89 7.01 4.00
C LEU A 36 4.78 8.09 3.37
N GLN A 37 4.54 8.47 2.10
CA GLN A 37 5.29 9.55 1.44
C GLN A 37 5.12 10.90 2.17
N SER A 38 3.93 11.17 2.68
CA SER A 38 3.68 12.37 3.50
C SER A 38 4.41 12.32 4.85
N ALA A 39 4.49 11.13 5.47
CA ALA A 39 5.22 10.93 6.71
C ALA A 39 6.74 11.14 6.56
N VAL A 40 7.31 10.85 5.37
CA VAL A 40 8.73 11.14 5.07
C VAL A 40 9.06 12.61 5.32
N GLN A 41 8.17 13.53 4.94
CA GLN A 41 8.39 14.98 5.07
C GLN A 41 8.38 15.46 6.53
N SER A 42 7.74 14.69 7.43
CA SER A 42 7.59 15.03 8.84
C SER A 42 8.62 14.32 9.74
N GLU A 43 9.35 13.36 9.20
CA GLU A 43 10.36 12.59 9.93
C GLU A 43 11.69 13.32 9.97
N SER A 44 12.35 13.34 11.13
CA SER A 44 13.63 14.04 11.34
C SER A 44 14.85 13.16 11.09
N SER A 45 14.70 11.84 11.25
CA SER A 45 15.78 10.87 11.07
C SER A 45 15.95 10.46 9.60
N PRO A 46 17.10 10.72 8.96
CA PRO A 46 17.34 10.34 7.56
C PRO A 46 17.20 8.83 7.31
N LYS A 47 17.55 8.01 8.31
CA LYS A 47 17.40 6.55 8.22
C LYS A 47 15.93 6.13 8.19
N ILE A 48 15.09 6.78 8.99
CA ILE A 48 13.65 6.49 9.03
C ILE A 48 12.97 7.03 7.77
N GLN A 49 13.35 8.23 7.30
CA GLN A 49 12.92 8.75 6.00
C GLN A 49 13.19 7.75 4.87
N GLN A 50 14.41 7.22 4.78
CA GLN A 50 14.76 6.24 3.75
C GLN A 50 13.94 4.95 3.87
N LEU A 51 13.71 4.47 5.10
CA LEU A 51 12.85 3.30 5.32
C LEU A 51 11.40 3.58 4.88
N LEU A 52 10.85 4.74 5.20
CA LEU A 52 9.51 5.16 4.82
C LEU A 52 9.35 5.27 3.30
N VAL A 53 10.36 5.80 2.60
CA VAL A 53 10.37 5.85 1.12
C VAL A 53 10.34 4.45 0.53
N VAL A 54 11.20 3.54 1.00
CA VAL A 54 11.22 2.15 0.51
C VAL A 54 9.87 1.47 0.77
N LYS A 55 9.28 1.68 1.96
CA LYS A 55 7.98 1.11 2.30
C LYS A 55 6.85 1.68 1.46
N ALA A 56 6.86 2.99 1.20
CA ALA A 56 5.88 3.62 0.33
C ALA A 56 5.93 3.03 -1.09
N GLN A 57 7.13 2.88 -1.64
CA GLN A 57 7.32 2.29 -2.97
C GLN A 57 6.86 0.82 -3.04
N GLN A 58 7.15 0.02 -2.01
CA GLN A 58 6.68 -1.36 -1.93
C GLN A 58 5.15 -1.44 -1.93
N VAL A 59 4.49 -0.61 -1.12
CA VAL A 59 3.02 -0.58 -1.02
C VAL A 59 2.38 -0.06 -2.31
N GLU A 60 2.97 0.96 -2.95
CA GLU A 60 2.51 1.50 -4.22
C GLU A 60 2.64 0.49 -5.37
N GLN A 61 3.78 -0.22 -5.44
CA GLN A 61 3.99 -1.26 -6.42
C GLN A 61 2.99 -2.40 -6.24
N TRP A 62 2.74 -2.79 -4.98
CA TRP A 62 1.74 -3.80 -4.66
C TRP A 62 0.34 -3.40 -5.14
N ALA A 63 -0.08 -2.16 -4.82
CA ALA A 63 -1.36 -1.63 -5.25
C ALA A 63 -1.49 -1.57 -6.78
N THR A 64 -0.41 -1.18 -7.47
CA THR A 64 -0.34 -1.13 -8.94
C THR A 64 -0.51 -2.53 -9.54
N ASN A 65 0.19 -3.53 -9.00
CA ASN A 65 0.06 -4.92 -9.45
C ASN A 65 -1.35 -5.46 -9.23
N LEU A 66 -1.97 -5.14 -8.10
CA LEU A 66 -3.34 -5.55 -7.79
C LEU A 66 -4.35 -4.91 -8.74
N PHE A 67 -4.19 -3.62 -9.07
CA PHE A 67 -5.01 -2.96 -10.09
C PHE A 67 -4.81 -3.54 -11.49
N ALA A 68 -3.57 -3.85 -11.88
CA ALA A 68 -3.30 -4.48 -13.17
C ALA A 68 -4.00 -5.85 -13.26
N TRP A 69 -3.87 -6.68 -12.22
CA TRP A 69 -4.57 -7.96 -12.13
C TRP A 69 -6.11 -7.80 -12.21
N LEU A 70 -6.67 -6.78 -11.58
CA LEU A 70 -8.10 -6.46 -11.70
C LEU A 70 -8.49 -6.03 -13.12
N ALA A 71 -7.67 -5.19 -13.76
CA ALA A 71 -7.91 -4.69 -15.11
C ALA A 71 -7.83 -5.82 -16.16
N GLU A 72 -7.00 -6.84 -15.93
CA GLU A 72 -6.90 -8.04 -16.76
C GLU A 72 -8.05 -9.04 -16.54
N GLY A 73 -9.00 -8.73 -15.65
CA GLY A 73 -10.14 -9.60 -15.37
C GLY A 73 -9.83 -10.73 -14.39
N GLN A 74 -8.88 -10.51 -13.48
CA GLN A 74 -8.50 -11.44 -12.41
C GLN A 74 -7.93 -12.76 -12.95
N PRO A 75 -6.86 -12.74 -13.77
CA PRO A 75 -6.27 -13.96 -14.30
C PRO A 75 -5.64 -14.79 -13.18
N GLY A 76 -6.29 -15.89 -12.80
CA GLY A 76 -5.75 -16.84 -11.84
C GLY A 76 -5.66 -16.28 -10.41
N ALA A 77 -4.55 -16.56 -9.73
CA ALA A 77 -4.35 -16.12 -8.35
C ALA A 77 -4.01 -14.61 -8.30
N PRO A 78 -4.41 -13.90 -7.22
CA PRO A 78 -3.96 -12.53 -7.02
C PRO A 78 -2.43 -12.50 -6.90
N PRO A 79 -1.80 -11.34 -7.18
CA PRO A 79 -0.36 -11.21 -7.04
C PRO A 79 0.11 -11.52 -5.59
N LEU A 80 1.41 -11.64 -5.34
CA LEU A 80 1.94 -11.86 -3.98
C LEU A 80 2.53 -10.58 -3.40
N ARG A 81 2.19 -10.27 -2.15
CA ARG A 81 2.81 -9.20 -1.37
C ARG A 81 4.29 -9.53 -1.16
N MET A 82 5.20 -8.79 -1.81
CA MET A 82 6.66 -8.92 -1.66
C MET A 82 7.29 -7.71 -0.97
#